data_AF-A0A1Y3QJ63-F1
#
_entry.id   AF-A0A1Y3QJ63-F1
#
_cell.length_a   1.000
_cell.length_b   1.000
_cell.length_c   1.000
_cell.angle_alpha   90.00
_cell.angle_beta   90.00
_cell.angle_gamma   90.00
#
_symmetry.space_group_name_H-M   'P 1'
#
loop_
_entity.id
_entity.type
_entity.pdbx_description
1 polymer ?
#
loop_
_entity_poly.entity_id
_entity_poly.type
_entity_poly.pdbx_seq_one_letter_code
_entity_poly.pdbx_strand_id
1 'polypeptide(L)'
;MAEEAARGREPEASGGKLGSPDPEHQPPGRDRETRDRERKAPSRAPMRLTEEEFESVKRYLLLDILLRVTDHDLRALDASWVKMRRAYRTLLLAIQDRILREMAGLRHLFRKAGIRIYAQQRDRGGLTAWFACRGYHHRISLLAAFIRAQGEDIVLEYLRPDRLRAEDSGAFTRLPKAQKSRLPGEPDG
;
A
#
# COMPACT_ATOMS: atom_id res chain seq x y z
N MET A 1 16.45 26.52 -63.79
CA MET A 1 16.85 25.29 -63.10
C MET A 1 15.53 24.59 -62.77
N ALA A 2 14.87 23.86 -63.69
CA ALA A 2 15.28 22.58 -64.31
C ALA A 2 15.79 21.61 -63.23
N GLU A 3 15.31 20.39 -63.02
CA GLU A 3 14.45 19.41 -63.71
C GLU A 3 14.22 18.32 -62.61
N GLU A 4 13.09 17.62 -62.45
CA GLU A 4 12.79 16.28 -63.01
C GLU A 4 11.63 15.75 -62.11
N ALA A 5 10.37 15.57 -62.55
CA ALA A 5 9.81 14.46 -63.34
C ALA A 5 10.07 13.07 -62.68
N ALA A 6 9.14 12.12 -62.50
CA ALA A 6 7.82 11.85 -63.05
C ALA A 6 7.06 10.86 -62.11
N ARG A 7 5.73 11.02 -61.92
CA ARG A 7 4.63 10.13 -62.42
C ARG A 7 4.86 8.62 -62.18
N GLY A 8 3.97 7.83 -61.59
CA GLY A 8 2.51 7.92 -61.51
C GLY A 8 1.87 6.71 -62.19
N ARG A 9 1.09 5.94 -61.39
CA ARG A 9 -0.02 5.02 -61.72
C ARG A 9 0.23 3.57 -62.17
N GLU A 10 -0.61 2.73 -61.56
CA GLU A 10 -0.97 1.32 -61.77
C GLU A 10 -1.47 1.01 -63.20
N PRO A 11 -1.72 -0.27 -63.54
CA PRO A 11 -3.08 -0.80 -63.32
C PRO A 11 -3.19 -2.29 -62.94
N GLU A 12 -4.45 -2.65 -62.76
CA GLU A 12 -5.08 -3.80 -62.11
C GLU A 12 -4.98 -5.19 -62.79
N ALA A 13 -5.24 -6.19 -61.92
CA ALA A 13 -6.12 -7.36 -62.07
C ALA A 13 -5.92 -8.40 -63.19
N SER A 14 -5.61 -9.62 -62.72
CA SER A 14 -6.12 -10.92 -63.19
C SER A 14 -5.75 -11.91 -62.08
N GLY A 15 -6.56 -12.81 -61.53
CA GLY A 15 -7.73 -13.54 -61.98
C GLY A 15 -7.60 -14.91 -61.26
N GLY A 16 -8.62 -15.33 -60.52
CA GLY A 16 -8.46 -16.23 -59.36
C GLY A 16 -8.32 -17.73 -59.64
N LYS A 17 -8.24 -18.52 -58.55
CA LYS A 17 -9.00 -19.78 -58.38
C LYS A 17 -8.87 -20.36 -56.97
N LEU A 18 -10.00 -20.93 -56.54
CA LEU A 18 -10.27 -21.66 -55.30
C LEU A 18 -9.47 -22.98 -55.17
N GLY A 19 -9.30 -23.46 -53.94
CA GLY A 19 -9.20 -24.90 -53.64
C GLY A 19 -8.38 -25.27 -52.40
N SER A 20 -9.05 -25.57 -51.29
CA SER A 20 -8.58 -26.30 -50.09
C SER A 20 -8.34 -27.81 -50.39
N PRO A 21 -7.99 -28.71 -49.43
CA PRO A 21 -6.97 -28.72 -48.35
C PRO A 21 -6.08 -30.00 -48.37
N ASP A 22 -5.00 -30.03 -47.54
CA ASP A 22 -4.25 -31.14 -46.88
C ASP A 22 -4.12 -32.57 -47.49
N PRO A 23 -2.99 -33.33 -47.33
CA PRO A 23 -2.46 -33.66 -46.00
C PRO A 23 -0.93 -33.94 -45.84
N GLU A 24 -0.53 -34.09 -44.58
CA GLU A 24 0.58 -34.92 -44.08
C GLU A 24 2.04 -34.59 -44.49
N HIS A 25 2.71 -33.83 -43.63
CA HIS A 25 4.11 -34.12 -43.29
C HIS A 25 4.39 -33.84 -41.81
N GLN A 26 4.46 -34.92 -41.04
CA GLN A 26 5.02 -34.94 -39.69
C GLN A 26 6.52 -35.25 -39.79
N PRO A 27 7.37 -34.54 -39.03
CA PRO A 27 8.53 -35.19 -38.46
C PRO A 27 8.66 -34.96 -36.94
N PRO A 28 9.49 -35.77 -36.24
CA PRO A 28 9.23 -36.18 -34.86
C PRO A 28 10.14 -35.51 -33.80
N GLY A 29 9.58 -35.33 -32.60
CA GLY A 29 10.14 -35.71 -31.29
C GLY A 29 11.39 -35.02 -30.68
N ARG A 30 11.24 -34.66 -29.39
CA ARG A 30 12.25 -34.36 -28.32
C ARG A 30 12.74 -32.90 -28.28
N ASP A 31 12.67 -32.11 -27.21
CA ASP A 31 12.71 -32.34 -25.75
C ASP A 31 11.78 -31.34 -25.03
N ARG A 32 10.82 -31.78 -24.22
CA ARG A 32 10.85 -31.82 -22.74
C ARG A 32 11.65 -30.71 -22.03
N GLU A 33 10.98 -30.11 -21.05
CA GLU A 33 11.57 -29.46 -19.86
C GLU A 33 12.35 -28.16 -20.08
N THR A 34 11.66 -27.01 -19.98
CA THR A 34 12.20 -25.77 -19.32
C THR A 34 11.18 -24.62 -19.31
N ARG A 35 9.88 -24.90 -19.15
CA ARG A 35 8.91 -23.88 -18.72
C ARG A 35 8.31 -24.15 -17.33
N ASP A 36 8.94 -25.05 -16.57
CA ASP A 36 8.78 -25.18 -15.11
C ASP A 36 9.53 -24.06 -14.36
N ARG A 37 9.17 -22.81 -14.65
CA ARG A 37 9.41 -21.69 -13.71
C ARG A 37 8.11 -20.95 -13.40
N GLU A 38 6.98 -21.64 -13.50
CA GLU A 38 5.88 -21.37 -12.59
C GLU A 38 6.42 -21.65 -11.18
N ARG A 39 6.85 -20.58 -10.50
CA ARG A 39 7.15 -20.58 -9.08
C ARG A 39 5.90 -21.05 -8.36
N LYS A 40 5.79 -22.37 -8.19
CA LYS A 40 4.84 -23.03 -7.32
C LYS A 40 5.12 -22.49 -5.91
N ALA A 41 4.39 -21.45 -5.53
CA ALA A 41 4.38 -20.97 -4.17
C ALA A 41 4.09 -22.18 -3.27
N PRO A 42 4.86 -22.41 -2.20
CA PRO A 42 4.65 -23.58 -1.38
C PRO A 42 3.22 -23.55 -0.84
N SER A 43 2.47 -24.62 -1.16
CA SER A 43 1.12 -24.95 -0.68
C SER A 43 1.16 -25.29 0.81
N ARG A 44 1.60 -24.35 1.64
CA ARG A 44 1.22 -24.29 3.05
C ARG A 44 0.14 -23.25 3.14
N ALA A 45 -1.03 -23.63 3.67
CA ALA A 45 -2.08 -22.67 3.98
C ALA A 45 -1.43 -21.47 4.68
N PRO A 46 -1.64 -20.23 4.18
CA PRO A 46 -0.95 -19.07 4.73
C PRO A 46 -1.19 -19.06 6.23
N MET A 47 -0.11 -19.08 7.01
CA MET A 47 -0.23 -18.91 8.46
C MET A 47 -1.00 -17.61 8.67
N ARG A 48 -2.12 -17.69 9.40
CA ARG A 48 -2.97 -16.54 9.62
C ARG A 48 -2.15 -15.50 10.38
N LEU A 49 -1.97 -14.34 9.76
CA LEU A 49 -1.46 -13.16 10.42
C LEU A 49 -2.38 -12.86 11.60
N THR A 50 -1.82 -12.66 12.79
CA THR A 50 -2.66 -12.30 13.94
C THR A 50 -3.15 -10.86 13.77
N GLU A 51 -4.31 -10.54 14.36
CA GLU A 51 -4.85 -9.18 14.30
C GLU A 51 -3.86 -8.17 14.90
N GLU A 52 -3.20 -8.53 16.00
CA GLU A 52 -2.21 -7.67 16.66
C GLU A 52 -0.98 -7.39 15.78
N GLU A 53 -0.51 -8.40 15.03
CA GLU A 53 0.60 -8.25 14.09
C GLU A 53 0.20 -7.34 12.92
N PHE A 54 -1.01 -7.53 12.38
CA PHE A 54 -1.55 -6.69 11.33
C PHE A 54 -1.71 -5.23 11.77
N GLU A 55 -2.30 -5.01 12.94
CA GLU A 55 -2.48 -3.68 13.52
C GLU A 55 -1.15 -3.00 13.79
N SER A 56 -0.14 -3.73 14.28
CA SER A 56 1.20 -3.19 14.52
C SER A 56 1.87 -2.74 13.22
N VAL A 57 1.74 -3.53 12.13
CA VAL A 57 2.25 -3.16 10.80
C VAL A 57 1.51 -1.94 10.27
N LYS A 58 0.17 -1.94 10.33
CA LYS A 58 -0.66 -0.81 9.89
C LYS A 58 -0.27 0.48 10.63
N ARG A 59 -0.12 0.42 11.95
CA ARG A 59 0.29 1.55 12.79
C ARG A 59 1.66 2.07 12.37
N TYR A 60 2.64 1.19 12.18
CA TYR A 60 3.97 1.58 11.73
C TYR A 60 3.95 2.30 10.37
N LEU A 61 3.14 1.83 9.43
CA LEU A 61 3.00 2.44 8.11
C LEU A 61 2.35 3.83 8.17
N LEU A 62 1.36 4.02 9.04
CA LEU A 62 0.74 5.33 9.28
C LEU A 62 1.76 6.31 9.89
N LEU A 63 2.52 5.87 10.89
CA LEU A 63 3.55 6.67 11.54
C LEU A 63 4.66 7.09 10.56
N ASP A 64 5.08 6.20 9.65
CA ASP A 64 6.06 6.53 8.61
C ASP A 64 5.55 7.62 7.65
N ILE A 65 4.24 7.64 7.35
CA ILE A 65 3.63 8.72 6.56
C ILE A 65 3.59 10.01 7.36
N LEU A 66 3.14 9.97 8.62
CA LEU A 66 3.06 11.14 9.47
C LEU A 66 4.40 11.82 9.69
N LEU A 67 5.49 11.04 9.82
CA LEU A 67 6.83 11.59 9.93
C LEU A 67 7.21 12.43 8.70
N ARG A 68 6.82 12.00 7.50
CA ARG A 68 7.08 12.75 6.26
C ARG A 68 6.18 13.96 6.10
N VAL A 69 4.90 13.84 6.48
CA VAL A 69 3.95 14.96 6.45
C VAL A 69 4.43 16.06 7.40
N THR A 70 4.82 15.71 8.62
CA THR A 70 5.34 16.67 9.60
C THR A 70 6.68 17.29 9.17
N ASP A 71 7.57 16.55 8.49
CA ASP A 71 8.77 17.14 7.87
C ASP A 71 8.42 18.14 6.76
N HIS A 72 7.45 17.80 5.90
CA HIS A 72 6.95 18.71 4.87
C HIS A 72 6.36 19.99 5.47
N ASP A 73 5.52 19.85 6.50
CA ASP A 73 4.90 20.99 7.19
C ASP A 73 5.94 21.87 7.87
N LEU A 74 7.00 21.28 8.44
CA LEU A 74 8.11 22.02 9.02
C LEU A 74 8.82 22.88 7.97
N ARG A 75 9.09 22.32 6.78
CA ARG A 75 9.70 23.07 5.67
C ARG A 75 8.78 24.17 5.15
N ALA A 76 7.48 23.89 5.03
CA ALA A 76 6.48 24.87 4.62
C ALA A 76 6.37 26.01 5.66
N LEU A 77 6.41 25.67 6.95
CA LEU A 77 6.41 26.62 8.05
C LEU A 77 7.65 27.53 8.01
N ASP A 78 8.83 26.97 7.74
CA ASP A 78 10.08 27.73 7.63
C ASP A 78 10.05 28.76 6.49
N ALA A 79 9.35 28.46 5.39
CA ALA A 79 9.13 29.36 4.27
C ALA A 79 7.98 30.37 4.47
N SER A 80 7.18 30.22 5.53
CA SER A 80 5.98 31.03 5.77
C SER A 80 6.22 32.23 6.70
N TRP A 81 5.41 33.30 6.53
CA TRP A 81 5.43 34.50 7.38
C TRP A 81 4.48 34.39 8.58
N VAL A 82 4.58 33.30 9.35
CA VAL A 82 3.71 33.08 10.51
C VAL A 82 4.29 33.75 11.76
N LYS A 83 3.46 34.56 12.44
CA LYS A 83 3.86 35.36 13.63
C LYS A 83 4.47 34.53 14.77
N MET A 84 4.04 33.27 14.94
CA MET A 84 4.49 32.38 16.02
C MET A 84 5.26 31.16 15.51
N ARG A 85 6.13 31.35 14.49
CA ARG A 85 6.90 30.25 13.87
C ARG A 85 7.61 29.33 14.87
N ARG A 86 8.23 29.91 15.91
CA ARG A 86 8.95 29.14 16.95
C ARG A 86 8.05 28.17 17.72
N ALA A 87 6.81 28.58 18.02
CA ALA A 87 5.86 27.75 18.75
C ALA A 87 5.41 26.56 17.89
N TYR A 88 4.99 26.81 16.65
CA TYR A 88 4.59 25.75 15.71
C TYR A 88 5.73 24.78 15.40
N ARG A 89 6.95 25.29 15.24
CA ARG A 89 8.15 24.46 15.05
C ARG A 89 8.37 23.51 16.23
N THR A 90 8.28 24.03 17.46
CA THR A 90 8.44 23.24 18.68
C THR A 90 7.36 22.16 18.78
N LEU A 91 6.12 22.48 18.39
CA LEU A 91 5.00 21.54 18.38
C LEU A 91 5.22 20.39 17.39
N LEU A 92 5.59 20.71 16.15
CA LEU A 92 5.85 19.72 15.10
C LEU A 92 7.03 18.81 15.47
N LEU A 93 8.10 19.37 16.05
CA LEU A 93 9.24 18.58 16.53
C LEU A 93 8.83 17.65 17.67
N ALA A 94 8.03 18.12 18.64
CA ALA A 94 7.53 17.28 19.72
C ALA A 94 6.65 16.12 19.21
N ILE A 95 5.87 16.36 18.15
CA ILE A 95 5.11 15.29 17.47
C ILE A 95 6.06 14.28 16.81
N GLN A 96 7.08 14.74 16.07
CA GLN A 96 8.06 13.86 15.43
C GLN A 96 8.80 12.98 16.44
N ASP A 97 9.22 13.54 17.57
CA ASP A 97 9.90 12.79 18.64
C ASP A 97 9.03 11.65 19.19
N ARG A 98 7.72 11.91 19.36
CA ARG A 98 6.75 10.90 19.82
C ARG A 98 6.55 9.81 18.77
N ILE A 99 6.40 10.19 17.50
CA ILE A 99 6.31 9.25 16.36
C ILE A 99 7.53 8.34 16.35
N LEU A 100 8.74 8.90 16.43
CA LEU A 100 9.99 8.15 16.39
C LEU A 100 10.12 7.18 17.56
N ARG A 101 9.70 7.58 18.76
CA ARG A 101 9.67 6.73 19.96
C ARG A 101 8.69 5.56 19.77
N GLU A 102 7.48 5.82 19.29
CA GLU A 102 6.49 4.76 19.05
C GLU A 102 6.96 3.78 17.96
N MET A 103 7.53 4.30 16.86
CA MET A 103 8.13 3.47 15.81
C MET A 103 9.28 2.61 16.34
N ALA A 104 10.08 3.11 17.30
CA ALA A 104 11.12 2.31 17.94
C ALA A 104 10.53 1.13 18.74
N GLY A 105 9.44 1.37 19.47
CA GLY A 105 8.67 0.31 20.15
C GLY A 105 8.13 -0.73 19.18
N LEU A 106 7.52 -0.30 18.07
CA LEU A 106 7.02 -1.19 17.03
C LEU A 106 8.13 -2.01 16.37
N ARG A 107 9.29 -1.42 16.08
CA ARG A 107 10.46 -2.17 15.57
C ARG A 107 10.94 -3.24 16.54
N HIS A 108 10.85 -2.99 17.84
CA HIS A 108 11.16 -4.01 18.84
C HIS A 108 10.14 -5.16 18.83
N LEU A 109 8.84 -4.84 18.72
CA LEU A 109 7.77 -5.82 18.57
C LEU A 109 7.95 -6.66 17.29
N PHE A 110 8.29 -6.03 16.16
CA PHE A 110 8.53 -6.72 14.89
C PHE A 110 9.66 -7.73 14.98
N ARG A 111 10.76 -7.39 15.68
CA ARG A 111 11.87 -8.33 15.91
C ARG A 111 11.43 -9.54 16.75
N LYS A 112 10.59 -9.33 17.77
CA LYS A 112 10.03 -10.41 18.60
C LYS A 112 9.03 -11.28 17.85
N ALA A 113 8.18 -10.68 17.02
CA ALA A 113 7.15 -11.37 16.25
C ALA A 113 7.66 -12.02 14.95
N GLY A 114 8.90 -11.74 14.54
CA GLY A 114 9.45 -12.23 13.27
C GLY A 114 8.85 -11.53 12.05
N ILE A 115 8.49 -10.26 12.19
CA ILE A 115 7.95 -9.41 11.12
C ILE A 115 9.07 -8.62 10.47
N ARG A 116 9.14 -8.64 9.14
CA ARG A 116 10.09 -7.85 8.34
C ARG A 116 9.38 -7.18 7.18
N ILE A 117 9.28 -5.85 7.22
CA ILE A 117 8.80 -5.04 6.10
C ILE A 117 9.98 -4.86 5.14
N TYR A 118 9.84 -5.29 3.88
CA TYR A 118 10.95 -5.26 2.90
C TYR A 118 10.70 -4.31 1.74
N ALA A 119 9.44 -3.95 1.46
CA ALA A 119 9.12 -2.97 0.44
C ALA A 119 7.92 -2.12 0.85
N GLN A 120 7.95 -0.86 0.43
CA GLN A 120 6.84 0.08 0.56
C GLN A 120 6.76 0.88 -0.73
N GLN A 121 5.57 0.96 -1.31
CA GLN A 121 5.28 1.76 -2.48
C GLN A 121 4.18 2.75 -2.12
N ARG A 122 4.45 4.02 -2.39
CA ARG A 122 3.50 5.12 -2.20
C ARG A 122 3.02 5.59 -3.55
N ASP A 123 1.71 5.63 -3.70
CA ASP A 123 1.05 6.14 -4.90
C ASP A 123 0.04 7.22 -4.51
N ARG A 124 -0.53 7.92 -5.49
CA ARG A 124 -1.60 8.90 -5.23
C ARG A 124 -2.82 8.28 -4.55
N GLY A 125 -3.06 6.99 -4.79
CA GLY A 125 -4.15 6.23 -4.18
C GLY A 125 -3.91 5.83 -2.72
N GLY A 126 -2.66 5.86 -2.23
CA GLY A 126 -2.33 5.46 -0.87
C GLY A 126 -0.95 4.83 -0.69
N LEU A 127 -0.84 3.87 0.22
CA LEU A 127 0.41 3.18 0.56
C LEU A 127 0.20 1.67 0.49
N THR A 128 1.02 0.99 -0.31
CA THR A 128 1.12 -0.46 -0.31
C THR A 128 2.45 -0.89 0.30
N ALA A 129 2.40 -1.83 1.23
CA ALA A 129 3.59 -2.39 1.85
C ALA A 129 3.60 -3.91 1.72
N TRP A 130 4.80 -4.44 1.51
CA TRP A 130 5.07 -5.86 1.51
C TRP A 130 5.96 -6.21 2.69
N PHE A 131 5.51 -7.22 3.43
CA PHE A 131 6.18 -7.67 4.64
C PHE A 131 6.14 -9.18 4.73
N ALA A 132 7.07 -9.74 5.48
CA ALA A 132 7.10 -11.15 5.81
C ALA A 132 6.82 -11.34 7.30
N CYS A 133 5.95 -12.26 7.66
CA CYS A 133 5.75 -12.71 9.04
C CYS A 133 6.09 -14.20 9.10
N ARG A 134 7.08 -14.58 9.93
CA ARG A 134 7.46 -15.99 10.15
C ARG A 134 7.74 -16.77 8.84
N GLY A 135 8.29 -16.07 7.84
CA GLY A 135 8.61 -16.63 6.52
C GLY A 135 7.48 -16.55 5.47
N TYR A 136 6.27 -16.12 5.83
CA TYR A 136 5.17 -15.92 4.89
C TYR A 136 5.09 -14.47 4.43
N HIS A 137 4.91 -14.26 3.12
CA HIS A 137 4.80 -12.93 2.53
C HIS A 137 3.35 -12.44 2.55
N HIS A 138 3.16 -11.23 3.05
CA HIS A 138 1.89 -10.53 3.10
C HIS A 138 1.99 -9.18 2.41
N ARG A 139 0.84 -8.66 2.00
CA ARG A 139 0.68 -7.34 1.41
C ARG A 139 -0.46 -6.62 2.10
N ILE A 140 -0.23 -5.37 2.50
CA ILE A 140 -1.26 -4.46 3.00
C ILE A 140 -1.31 -3.23 2.11
N SER A 141 -2.52 -2.76 1.82
CA SER A 141 -2.75 -1.51 1.09
C SER A 141 -3.65 -0.61 1.92
N LEU A 142 -3.20 0.62 2.15
CA LEU A 142 -3.92 1.65 2.88
C LEU A 142 -4.33 2.75 1.90
N LEU A 143 -5.61 3.11 1.89
CA LEU A 143 -6.13 4.17 1.04
C LEU A 143 -5.70 5.55 1.56
N ALA A 144 -5.45 6.49 0.65
CA ALA A 144 -5.06 7.86 1.01
C ALA A 144 -6.09 8.55 1.93
N ALA A 145 -7.39 8.32 1.72
CA ALA A 145 -8.44 8.86 2.59
C ALA A 145 -8.35 8.31 4.03
N PHE A 146 -8.08 7.01 4.17
CA PHE A 146 -7.90 6.36 5.47
C PHE A 146 -6.65 6.88 6.18
N ILE A 147 -5.55 7.01 5.44
CA ILE A 147 -4.29 7.57 5.96
C ILE A 147 -4.50 8.97 6.51
N ARG A 148 -5.23 9.85 5.79
CA ARG A 148 -5.50 11.21 6.25
C ARG A 148 -6.32 11.23 7.53
N ALA A 149 -7.46 10.52 7.54
CA ALA A 149 -8.33 10.47 8.71
C ALA A 149 -7.59 9.93 9.95
N GLN A 150 -6.90 8.79 9.82
CA GLN A 150 -6.13 8.21 10.92
C GLN A 150 -4.92 9.09 11.30
N GLY A 151 -4.31 9.75 10.32
CA GLY A 151 -3.18 10.64 10.56
C GLY A 151 -3.56 11.83 11.43
N GLU A 152 -4.70 12.46 11.13
CA GLU A 152 -5.26 13.54 11.92
C GLU A 152 -5.58 13.09 13.35
N ASP A 153 -6.23 11.93 13.51
CA ASP A 153 -6.53 11.36 14.83
C ASP A 153 -5.27 11.15 15.67
N ILE A 154 -4.19 10.63 15.07
CA ILE A 154 -2.90 10.40 15.74
C ILE A 154 -2.26 11.72 16.18
N VAL A 155 -2.26 12.72 15.30
CA VAL A 155 -1.68 14.03 15.63
C VAL A 155 -2.46 14.67 16.77
N LEU A 156 -3.79 14.66 16.71
CA LEU A 156 -4.65 15.17 17.78
C LEU A 156 -4.43 14.40 19.10
N GLU A 157 -4.26 13.08 19.03
CA GLU A 157 -3.91 12.24 20.18
C GLU A 157 -2.59 12.68 20.83
N TYR A 158 -1.56 12.97 20.03
CA TYR A 158 -0.27 13.46 20.55
C TYR A 158 -0.32 14.92 21.03
N LEU A 159 -1.26 15.72 20.56
CA LEU A 159 -1.44 17.09 21.04
C LEU A 159 -2.13 17.17 22.41
N ARG A 160 -2.82 16.10 22.85
CA ARG A 160 -3.50 16.10 24.14
C ARG A 160 -2.49 16.15 25.29
N PRO A 161 -2.62 17.13 26.21
CA PRO A 161 -1.70 17.30 27.35
C PRO A 161 -1.79 16.14 28.36
N ASP A 162 -2.89 15.37 28.37
CA ASP A 162 -3.17 14.34 29.38
C ASP A 162 -2.33 13.06 29.27
N ARG A 163 -1.52 12.88 28.21
CA ARG A 163 -0.53 11.80 28.16
C ARG A 163 0.85 12.18 28.67
N LEU A 164 1.07 13.41 29.16
CA LEU A 164 2.32 13.76 29.86
C LEU A 164 2.50 13.02 31.20
N ARG A 165 1.53 12.19 31.62
CA ARG A 165 1.60 11.38 32.85
C ARG A 165 1.22 9.90 32.71
N ALA A 166 0.77 9.46 31.54
CA ALA A 166 0.30 8.10 31.32
C ALA A 166 1.17 7.41 30.25
N GLU A 167 2.44 7.21 30.57
CA GLU A 167 3.10 5.98 30.13
C GLU A 167 2.24 4.85 30.73
N ASP A 168 1.89 3.82 29.96
CA ASP A 168 0.99 2.70 30.32
C ASP A 168 -0.49 2.87 29.91
N SER A 169 -0.77 2.62 28.63
CA SER A 169 -1.76 1.58 28.26
C SER A 169 -1.85 1.45 26.74
N GLY A 170 -1.51 0.27 26.25
CA GLY A 170 -1.79 -0.17 24.88
C GLY A 170 -3.29 -0.39 24.66
N ALA A 171 -4.10 0.66 24.75
CA ALA A 171 -5.50 0.64 24.39
C ALA A 171 -5.66 1.30 23.02
N PHE A 172 -5.32 0.56 21.96
CA PHE A 172 -5.86 0.84 20.63
C PHE A 172 -7.38 0.69 20.74
N THR A 173 -8.06 1.84 20.81
CA THR A 173 -9.51 1.94 20.94
C THR A 173 -10.18 1.10 19.86
N ARG A 174 -10.82 0.01 20.31
CA ARG A 174 -11.85 -0.70 19.56
C ARG A 174 -12.86 0.33 19.06
N LEU A 175 -13.10 0.34 17.75
CA LEU A 175 -14.25 1.02 17.16
C LEU A 175 -15.53 0.61 17.91
N PRO A 176 -16.45 1.53 18.23
CA PRO A 176 -17.73 1.15 18.80
C PRO A 176 -18.54 0.37 17.75
N LYS A 177 -18.89 -0.87 18.06
CA LYS A 177 -19.96 -1.58 17.36
C LYS A 177 -21.28 -0.87 17.64
N ALA A 178 -21.66 0.06 16.78
CA ALA A 178 -23.00 0.61 16.72
C ALA A 178 -23.61 0.26 15.36
N GLN A 179 -24.32 -0.87 15.31
CA GLN A 179 -25.49 -1.09 14.44
C GLN A 179 -26.16 -2.39 14.88
N LYS A 180 -26.99 -2.27 15.92
CA LYS A 180 -27.95 -3.28 16.34
C LYS A 180 -29.30 -2.58 16.46
N SER A 181 -30.03 -2.54 15.35
CA SER A 181 -31.47 -2.24 15.22
C SER A 181 -31.78 -2.20 13.71
N ARG A 182 -32.70 -2.93 13.09
CA ARG A 182 -33.91 -3.65 13.54
C ARG A 182 -34.13 -4.86 12.62
N LEU A 183 -34.62 -5.97 13.17
CA LEU A 183 -35.35 -6.99 12.40
C LEU A 183 -36.83 -6.57 12.42
N PRO A 184 -37.55 -6.56 11.28
CA PRO A 184 -38.98 -6.31 11.26
C PRO A 184 -39.76 -7.62 11.30
N GLY A 185 -40.76 -7.68 12.18
CA GLY A 185 -41.85 -8.66 12.10
C GLY A 185 -41.99 -9.55 13.32
N GLU A 186 -42.96 -9.22 14.18
CA GLU A 186 -44.05 -10.14 14.55
C GLU A 186 -45.24 -9.32 15.10
N PRO A 187 -46.49 -9.83 14.93
CA PRO A 187 -47.71 -9.02 14.89
C PRO A 187 -48.32 -8.72 16.26
N ASP A 188 -48.98 -7.57 16.34
CA ASP A 188 -49.80 -7.15 17.49
C ASP A 188 -51.01 -8.09 17.64
N GLY A 189 -51.18 -8.61 18.86
CA GLY A 189 -52.40 -9.27 19.33
C GLY A 189 -53.43 -8.29 19.85
#